data_AF-A0AAU6TDV0-F1
#
_entry.id   AF-A0AAU6TDV0-F1
#
_cell.length_a   1.000
_cell.length_b   1.000
_cell.length_c   1.000
_cell.angle_alpha   90.00
_cell.angle_beta   90.00
_cell.angle_gamma   90.00
#
_symmetry.space_group_name_H-M   'P 1'
#
loop_
_entity.id
_entity.type
_entity.pdbx_description
1 polymer ?
#
loop_
_entity_poly.entity_id
_entity_poly.type
_entity_poly.pdbx_seq_one_letter_code
_entity_poly.pdbx_strand_id
1 'polypeptide(L)'
;MLRGHDDDTPRKVADRDGLSVLWRNSGKVSFVYRYRIVGKAKNLTLGSYTGQEGGLSLSEARKKAAQCRAWLEEGNDPALMTRIGKDERLKPVTVKDALEYWLCHHADKKRSNSEKHRQQFAKWVYSIWQNPASKFIASMCTASGSSTRNSNASRWCRSSATDPPV
;
A
#
# COMPACT_ATOMS: atom_id res chain seq x y z
N MET A 1 -18.44 24.50 -10.26
CA MET A 1 -17.22 25.23 -9.84
C MET A 1 -17.61 26.67 -9.53
N LEU A 2 -16.96 27.31 -8.55
CA LEU A 2 -17.20 28.73 -8.28
C LEU A 2 -16.50 29.59 -9.35
N ARG A 3 -16.95 30.83 -9.51
CA ARG A 3 -16.26 31.82 -10.35
C ARG A 3 -14.83 31.99 -9.83
N GLY A 4 -13.86 32.12 -10.74
CA GLY A 4 -12.48 32.47 -10.41
C GLY A 4 -12.35 33.87 -9.83
N HIS A 5 -11.15 34.21 -9.39
CA HIS A 5 -10.77 35.59 -9.04
C HIS A 5 -9.51 35.97 -9.81
N ASP A 6 -9.32 37.27 -10.05
CA ASP A 6 -8.22 37.78 -10.88
C ASP A 6 -6.88 37.84 -10.13
N ASP A 7 -6.87 37.71 -8.80
CA ASP A 7 -5.61 37.68 -8.05
C ASP A 7 -4.77 36.44 -8.41
N ASP A 8 -3.45 36.63 -8.54
CA ASP A 8 -2.51 35.54 -8.80
C ASP A 8 -2.38 34.60 -7.58
N THR A 9 -2.47 35.15 -6.37
CA THR A 9 -2.33 34.39 -5.13
C THR A 9 -3.65 33.77 -4.66
N PRO A 10 -3.69 32.48 -4.28
CA PRO A 10 -4.90 31.86 -3.74
C PRO A 10 -5.36 32.52 -2.43
N ARG A 11 -6.66 32.81 -2.33
CA ARG A 11 -7.27 33.32 -1.11
C ARG A 11 -7.45 32.20 -0.09
N LYS A 12 -7.00 32.44 1.15
CA LYS A 12 -7.15 31.51 2.27
C LYS A 12 -8.13 32.08 3.28
N VAL A 13 -9.24 31.37 3.50
CA VAL A 13 -10.25 31.72 4.50
C VAL A 13 -10.15 30.72 5.65
N ALA A 14 -9.92 31.20 6.87
CA ALA A 14 -9.92 30.35 8.04
C ALA A 14 -11.36 30.01 8.43
N ASP A 15 -11.62 28.74 8.77
CA ASP A 15 -12.85 28.32 9.45
C ASP A 15 -12.52 28.14 10.95
N ARG A 16 -12.67 26.92 11.49
CA ARG A 16 -12.40 26.61 12.90
C ARG A 16 -11.44 25.43 13.05
N ASP A 17 -10.78 25.36 14.22
CA ASP A 17 -9.98 24.22 14.68
C ASP A 17 -8.86 23.76 13.73
N GLY A 18 -8.25 24.70 13.01
CA GLY A 18 -7.18 24.41 12.06
C GLY A 18 -7.66 24.09 10.64
N LEU A 19 -8.97 24.09 10.39
CA LEU A 19 -9.54 24.00 9.05
C LEU A 19 -9.46 25.36 8.34
N SER A 20 -9.08 25.34 7.07
CA SER A 20 -9.07 26.50 6.19
C SER A 20 -9.57 26.12 4.80
N VAL A 21 -10.22 27.07 4.15
CA VAL A 21 -10.64 26.97 2.76
C VAL A 21 -9.62 27.70 1.90
N LEU A 22 -9.10 27.01 0.89
CA LEU A 22 -8.21 27.56 -0.11
C LEU A 22 -8.99 27.73 -1.41
N TRP A 23 -9.26 28.99 -1.78
CA TRP A 23 -9.88 29.36 -3.04
C TRP A 23 -8.79 29.79 -4.02
N ARG A 24 -8.66 29.05 -5.12
CA ARG A 24 -7.70 29.32 -6.18
C ARG A 24 -8.30 30.24 -7.24
N ASN A 25 -7.44 30.98 -7.93
CA ASN A 25 -7.77 31.81 -9.10
C ASN A 25 -8.62 31.06 -10.15
N SER A 26 -8.38 29.76 -10.36
CA SER A 26 -9.16 28.91 -11.25
C SER A 26 -10.60 28.63 -10.83
N GLY A 27 -11.04 29.09 -9.65
CA GLY A 27 -12.36 28.80 -9.09
C GLY A 27 -12.42 27.47 -8.32
N LYS A 28 -11.31 26.74 -8.22
CA LYS A 28 -11.22 25.53 -7.39
C LYS A 28 -11.13 25.89 -5.92
N VAL A 29 -12.05 25.34 -5.13
CA VAL A 29 -12.08 25.47 -3.68
C VAL A 29 -11.64 24.16 -3.03
N SER A 30 -10.66 24.22 -2.13
CA SER A 30 -10.10 23.06 -1.43
C SER A 30 -10.10 23.26 0.08
N PHE A 31 -10.45 22.22 0.82
CA PHE A 31 -10.37 22.21 2.28
C PHE A 31 -8.98 21.73 2.71
N VAL A 32 -8.30 22.54 3.51
CA VAL A 32 -6.96 22.30 4.01
C VAL A 32 -7.00 22.32 5.53
N TYR A 33 -6.50 21.26 6.15
CA TYR A 33 -6.38 21.11 7.59
C TYR A 33 -4.91 21.32 8.02
N ARG A 34 -4.66 22.33 8.83
CA ARG A 34 -3.34 22.62 9.41
C ARG A 34 -3.18 21.90 10.73
N TYR A 35 -2.11 21.13 10.88
CA TYR A 35 -1.78 20.41 12.11
C TYR A 35 -0.29 20.46 12.42
N ARG A 36 0.07 19.98 13.61
CA ARG A 36 1.46 19.80 14.04
C ARG A 36 1.66 18.37 14.51
N ILE A 37 2.77 17.76 14.13
CA ILE A 37 3.19 16.45 14.62
C ILE A 37 4.71 16.46 14.77
N VAL A 38 5.23 15.99 15.91
CA VAL A 38 6.66 16.04 16.25
C VAL A 38 7.26 17.46 16.05
N GLY A 39 6.54 18.49 16.52
CA GLY A 39 6.97 19.89 16.40
C GLY A 39 6.92 20.50 15.00
N LYS A 40 6.65 19.72 13.94
CA LYS A 40 6.61 20.19 12.55
C LYS A 40 5.18 20.56 12.14
N ALA A 41 5.01 21.76 11.60
CA ALA A 41 3.75 22.20 11.01
C ALA A 41 3.56 21.55 9.62
N LYS A 42 2.40 20.92 9.42
CA LYS A 42 2.00 20.29 8.16
C LYS A 42 0.58 20.71 7.78
N ASN A 43 0.28 20.61 6.49
CA ASN A 43 -1.06 20.83 5.94
C ASN A 43 -1.54 19.56 5.24
N LEU A 44 -2.79 19.18 5.49
CA LEU A 44 -3.46 18.06 4.84
C LEU A 44 -4.65 18.57 4.04
N THR A 45 -4.67 18.33 2.73
CA THR A 45 -5.83 18.64 1.90
C THR A 45 -6.88 17.53 2.05
N LEU A 46 -8.03 17.86 2.64
CA LEU A 46 -9.12 16.91 2.92
C LEU A 46 -9.98 16.59 1.69
N GLY A 47 -10.13 17.56 0.78
CA GLY A 47 -10.95 17.43 -0.43
C GLY A 47 -11.23 18.76 -1.10
N SER A 48 -11.98 18.72 -2.20
CA SER A 48 -12.41 19.91 -2.95
C SER A 48 -13.92 20.08 -2.89
N TYR A 49 -14.37 21.33 -2.82
CA TYR A 49 -15.77 21.69 -2.90
C TYR A 49 -16.18 21.82 -4.37
N THR A 50 -17.18 21.04 -4.81
CA THR A 50 -17.69 21.09 -6.18
C THR A 50 -19.12 21.64 -6.27
N GLY A 51 -19.80 21.82 -5.13
CA GLY A 51 -21.21 22.23 -5.06
C GLY A 51 -22.21 21.15 -5.51
N GLN A 52 -21.74 19.94 -5.81
CA GLN A 52 -22.55 18.79 -6.24
C GLN A 52 -22.35 17.62 -5.28
N GLU A 53 -23.17 16.56 -5.39
CA GLU A 53 -23.17 15.41 -4.47
C GLU A 53 -21.86 14.61 -4.44
N GLY A 54 -20.97 14.77 -5.44
CA GLY A 54 -19.63 14.18 -5.44
C GLY A 54 -18.54 15.04 -4.77
N GLY A 55 -18.87 16.27 -4.35
CA GLY A 55 -17.94 17.20 -3.72
C GLY A 55 -17.93 17.09 -2.21
N LEU A 56 -16.83 17.52 -1.60
CA LEU A 56 -16.79 17.61 -0.14
C LEU A 56 -17.60 18.82 0.31
N SER A 57 -18.59 18.63 1.17
CA SER A 57 -19.33 19.72 1.81
C SER A 57 -18.56 20.31 3.01
N LEU A 58 -18.94 21.51 3.44
CA LEU A 58 -18.33 22.12 4.64
C LEU A 58 -18.56 21.29 5.90
N SER A 59 -19.76 20.70 6.06
CA SER A 59 -20.07 19.88 7.24
C SER A 59 -19.20 18.61 7.28
N GLU A 60 -18.99 17.97 6.14
CA GLU A 60 -18.13 16.79 6.04
C GLU A 60 -16.66 17.15 6.23
N ALA A 61 -16.22 18.30 5.73
CA ALA A 61 -14.87 18.80 5.99
C ALA A 61 -14.63 18.99 7.49
N ARG A 62 -15.61 19.51 8.24
CA ARG A 62 -15.56 19.62 9.71
C ARG A 62 -15.50 18.26 10.40
N LYS A 63 -16.29 17.28 9.95
CA LYS A 63 -16.24 15.89 10.46
C LYS A 63 -14.86 15.27 10.24
N LYS A 64 -14.29 15.41 9.04
CA LYS A 64 -12.93 14.92 8.72
C LYS A 64 -11.84 15.64 9.54
N ALA A 65 -11.99 16.94 9.79
CA ALA A 65 -11.06 17.67 10.65
C ALA A 65 -11.12 17.16 12.10
N ALA A 66 -12.31 16.85 12.63
CA ALA A 66 -12.46 16.23 13.93
C ALA A 66 -11.82 14.82 14.00
N GLN A 67 -11.98 14.01 12.95
CA GLN A 67 -11.31 12.71 12.83
C GLN A 67 -9.79 12.86 12.80
N CYS A 68 -9.26 13.84 12.04
CA CYS A 68 -7.82 14.11 12.02
C CYS A 68 -7.30 14.54 13.40
N ARG A 69 -8.10 15.24 14.19
CA ARG A 69 -7.75 15.60 15.56
C ARG A 69 -7.68 14.39 16.48
N ALA A 70 -8.67 13.49 16.40
CA ALA A 70 -8.66 12.24 17.17
C ALA A 70 -7.39 11.42 16.86
N TRP A 71 -7.01 11.31 15.59
CA TRP A 71 -5.76 10.64 15.22
C TRP A 71 -4.51 11.31 15.80
N LEU A 72 -4.49 12.65 15.88
CA LEU A 72 -3.37 13.35 16.50
C LEU A 72 -3.29 13.11 18.02
N GLU A 73 -4.42 12.99 18.69
CA GLU A 73 -4.51 12.64 20.11
C GLU A 73 -4.00 11.21 20.37
N GLU A 74 -4.26 10.30 19.43
CA GLU A 74 -3.69 8.93 19.42
C GLU A 74 -2.20 8.88 19.01
N GLY A 75 -1.60 9.99 18.59
CA GLY A 75 -0.21 10.05 18.12
C GLY A 75 0.02 9.59 16.67
N ASN A 76 -1.04 9.42 15.90
CA ASN A 76 -1.00 8.98 14.50
C ASN A 76 -0.87 10.18 13.53
N ASP A 77 -0.14 10.02 12.41
CA ASP A 77 -0.08 11.04 11.35
C ASP A 77 -1.37 11.00 10.49
N PRO A 78 -2.19 12.09 10.48
CA PRO A 78 -3.44 12.11 9.71
C PRO A 78 -3.25 11.93 8.20
N ALA A 79 -2.10 12.35 7.66
CA ALA A 79 -1.81 12.17 6.24
C ALA A 79 -1.59 10.70 5.89
N LEU A 80 -0.98 9.94 6.81
CA LEU A 80 -0.77 8.49 6.65
C LEU A 80 -2.11 7.75 6.77
N MET A 81 -2.90 8.03 7.80
CA MET A 81 -4.21 7.40 8.01
C MET A 81 -5.17 7.64 6.83
N THR A 82 -5.14 8.85 6.27
CA THR A 82 -5.94 9.18 5.08
C THR A 82 -5.50 8.40 3.84
N ARG A 83 -4.20 8.09 3.70
CA ARG A 83 -3.67 7.28 2.58
C ARG A 83 -4.04 5.81 2.75
N ILE A 84 -3.81 5.24 3.93
CA ILE A 84 -4.16 3.84 4.23
C ILE A 84 -5.64 3.59 3.95
N GLY A 85 -6.53 4.46 4.45
CA GLY A 85 -7.97 4.32 4.18
C GLY A 85 -8.35 4.47 2.70
N LYS A 86 -7.55 5.14 1.87
CA LYS A 86 -7.74 5.16 0.41
C LYS A 86 -7.28 3.86 -0.22
N ASP A 87 -6.12 3.36 0.19
CA ASP A 87 -5.52 2.15 -0.36
C ASP A 87 -6.36 0.90 -0.02
N GLU A 88 -6.96 0.86 1.16
CA GLU A 88 -7.91 -0.20 1.54
C GLU A 88 -9.13 -0.24 0.62
N ARG A 89 -9.68 0.92 0.24
CA ARG A 89 -10.80 1.01 -0.72
C ARG A 89 -10.38 0.63 -2.14
N LEU A 90 -9.12 0.89 -2.48
CA LEU A 90 -8.54 0.61 -3.80
C LEU A 90 -7.82 -0.73 -3.85
N LYS A 91 -7.98 -1.61 -2.84
CA LYS A 91 -7.34 -2.92 -2.82
C LYS A 91 -7.57 -3.62 -4.18
N PRO A 92 -6.51 -3.84 -4.96
CA PRO A 92 -6.68 -4.46 -6.26
C PRO A 92 -7.20 -5.88 -6.05
N VAL A 93 -8.25 -6.25 -6.77
CA VAL A 93 -8.77 -7.62 -6.76
C VAL A 93 -7.64 -8.53 -7.20
N THR A 94 -7.21 -9.44 -6.33
CA THR A 94 -6.12 -10.35 -6.68
C THR A 94 -6.66 -11.46 -7.59
N VAL A 95 -5.77 -12.06 -8.40
CA VAL A 95 -6.12 -13.23 -9.23
C VAL A 95 -6.67 -14.37 -8.36
N LYS A 96 -6.16 -14.49 -7.13
CA LYS A 96 -6.66 -15.42 -6.12
C LYS A 96 -8.11 -15.13 -5.75
N ASP A 97 -8.43 -13.88 -5.41
CA ASP A 97 -9.78 -13.48 -5.01
C ASP A 97 -10.79 -13.69 -6.16
N ALA A 98 -10.39 -13.42 -7.40
CA ALA A 98 -11.23 -13.65 -8.58
C ALA A 98 -11.51 -15.14 -8.82
N LEU A 99 -10.49 -16.00 -8.71
CA LEU A 99 -10.64 -17.45 -8.87
C LEU A 99 -11.47 -18.07 -7.74
N GLU A 100 -11.28 -17.59 -6.51
CA GLU A 100 -12.06 -18.05 -5.36
C GLU A 100 -13.53 -17.62 -5.47
N TYR A 101 -13.80 -16.38 -5.90
CA TYR A 101 -15.15 -15.91 -6.18
C TYR A 101 -15.86 -16.80 -7.19
N TRP A 102 -15.18 -17.16 -8.29
CA TRP A 102 -15.71 -18.05 -9.31
C TRP A 102 -15.97 -19.46 -8.78
N LEU A 103 -15.07 -20.02 -7.98
CA LEU A 103 -15.23 -21.34 -7.37
C LEU A 103 -16.51 -21.40 -6.52
N CYS A 104 -16.65 -20.46 -5.58
CA CYS A 104 -17.77 -20.43 -4.64
C CYS A 104 -19.13 -20.10 -5.29
N HIS A 105 -19.18 -19.18 -6.26
CA HIS A 105 -20.45 -18.71 -6.83
C HIS A 105 -20.91 -19.54 -8.04
N HIS A 106 -19.99 -20.13 -8.80
CA HIS A 106 -20.29 -20.82 -10.05
C HIS A 106 -19.84 -22.28 -10.09
N ALA A 107 -18.61 -22.59 -9.68
CA ALA A 107 -18.06 -23.93 -9.86
C ALA A 107 -18.74 -24.96 -8.96
N ASP A 108 -18.96 -24.64 -7.67
CA ASP A 108 -19.58 -25.55 -6.70
C ASP A 108 -21.00 -25.96 -7.08
N LYS A 109 -21.75 -25.08 -7.75
CA LYS A 109 -23.15 -25.36 -8.15
C LYS A 109 -23.25 -26.13 -9.46
N LYS A 110 -22.27 -26.01 -10.36
CA LYS A 110 -22.35 -26.56 -11.73
C LYS A 110 -21.37 -27.70 -11.99
N ARG A 111 -20.40 -27.96 -11.10
CA ARG A 111 -19.38 -29.00 -11.27
C ARG A 111 -19.12 -29.74 -9.97
N SER A 112 -19.08 -31.07 -10.03
CA SER A 112 -18.78 -31.95 -8.89
C SER A 112 -17.30 -31.99 -8.47
N ASN A 113 -16.38 -31.52 -9.32
CA ASN A 113 -14.92 -31.55 -9.07
C ASN A 113 -14.33 -30.19 -8.66
N SER A 114 -15.13 -29.26 -8.12
CA SER A 114 -14.68 -27.91 -7.75
C SER A 114 -13.49 -27.92 -6.79
N GLU A 115 -13.49 -28.83 -5.82
CA GLU A 115 -12.40 -29.00 -4.85
C GLU A 115 -11.07 -29.41 -5.50
N LYS A 116 -11.10 -30.24 -6.55
CA LYS A 116 -9.87 -30.61 -7.30
C LYS A 116 -9.30 -29.41 -8.05
N HIS A 117 -10.16 -28.56 -8.62
CA HIS A 117 -9.74 -27.34 -9.30
C HIS A 117 -9.12 -26.36 -8.30
N ARG A 118 -9.69 -26.27 -7.09
CA ARG A 118 -9.14 -25.48 -5.98
C ARG A 118 -7.73 -25.93 -5.58
N GLN A 119 -7.52 -27.24 -5.44
CA GLN A 119 -6.20 -27.82 -5.16
C GLN A 119 -5.19 -27.55 -6.29
N GLN A 120 -5.63 -27.64 -7.55
CA GLN A 120 -4.79 -27.31 -8.69
C GLN A 120 -4.42 -25.83 -8.74
N PHE A 121 -5.37 -24.92 -8.47
CA PHE A 121 -5.08 -23.49 -8.39
C PHE A 121 -4.13 -23.17 -7.23
N ALA A 122 -4.30 -23.81 -6.07
CA ALA A 122 -3.38 -23.65 -4.96
C ALA A 122 -1.95 -24.08 -5.33
N LYS A 123 -1.81 -25.22 -6.00
CA LYS A 123 -0.51 -25.75 -6.42
C LYS A 123 0.18 -24.91 -7.50
N TRP A 124 -0.57 -24.51 -8.53
CA TRP A 124 0.01 -23.96 -9.76
C TRP A 124 -0.17 -22.46 -9.90
N VAL A 125 -1.28 -21.89 -9.44
CA VAL A 125 -1.58 -20.47 -9.66
C VAL A 125 -1.18 -19.65 -8.44
N TYR A 126 -1.66 -20.03 -7.26
CA TYR A 126 -1.39 -19.29 -6.02
C TYR A 126 0.09 -19.38 -5.63
N SER A 127 0.75 -20.51 -5.89
CA SER A 127 2.18 -20.69 -5.68
C SER A 127 3.02 -19.70 -6.49
N ILE A 128 2.64 -19.43 -7.74
CA ILE A 128 3.37 -18.48 -8.61
C ILE A 128 3.24 -17.05 -8.10
N TRP A 129 2.06 -16.66 -7.61
CA TRP A 129 1.79 -15.29 -7.15
C TRP A 129 2.17 -15.02 -5.68
N GLN A 130 2.29 -16.05 -4.83
CA GLN A 130 2.68 -15.90 -3.42
C GLN A 130 4.19 -16.01 -3.18
N ASN A 131 4.98 -16.42 -4.17
CA ASN A 131 6.42 -16.54 -4.03
C ASN A 131 7.10 -15.32 -4.68
N PRO A 132 7.63 -14.35 -3.91
CA PRO A 132 8.46 -13.31 -4.51
C PRO A 132 9.63 -14.02 -5.23
N ALA A 133 9.98 -13.53 -6.41
CA ALA A 133 10.95 -14.15 -7.33
C ALA A 133 12.34 -14.49 -6.72
N SER A 134 12.61 -14.13 -5.46
CA SER A 134 13.83 -14.45 -4.72
C SER A 134 14.07 -15.94 -4.45
N LYS A 135 13.05 -16.81 -4.53
CA LYS A 135 13.25 -18.27 -4.31
C LYS A 135 13.52 -19.09 -5.58
N PHE A 136 13.31 -18.54 -6.77
CA PHE A 136 13.55 -19.29 -8.02
C PHE A 136 15.05 -19.42 -8.36
N ILE A 137 15.87 -18.44 -7.99
CA ILE A 137 17.33 -18.48 -8.24
C ILE A 137 18.02 -19.51 -7.33
N ALA A 138 17.58 -19.64 -6.07
CA ALA A 138 18.17 -20.59 -5.12
C ALA A 138 17.94 -22.07 -5.50
N SER A 139 16.85 -22.38 -6.19
CA SER A 139 16.52 -23.76 -6.60
C SER A 139 17.32 -24.25 -7.81
N MET A 140 17.83 -23.35 -8.66
CA MET A 140 18.64 -23.74 -9.82
C MET A 140 20.13 -23.90 -9.50
N CYS A 141 20.66 -23.21 -8.49
CA CYS A 141 22.07 -23.35 -8.10
C CYS A 141 22.39 -24.64 -7.34
N THR A 142 21.41 -25.33 -6.75
CA THR A 142 21.62 -26.61 -6.03
C THR A 142 21.52 -27.85 -6.93
N ALA A 143 21.17 -27.69 -8.21
CA ALA A 143 20.92 -28.81 -9.13
C ALA A 143 22.07 -29.08 -10.13
N SER A 144 23.27 -28.51 -9.94
CA SER A 144 24.48 -28.84 -10.72
C SER A 144 25.56 -29.52 -9.86
N GLY A 145 25.17 -30.54 -9.10
CA GLY A 145 26.06 -31.25 -8.18
C GLY A 145 25.86 -32.76 -8.18
N SER A 146 25.80 -33.40 -9.35
CA SER A 146 25.91 -34.87 -9.44
C SER A 146 27.19 -35.31 -10.13
N SER A 147 28.07 -35.89 -9.30
CA SER A 147 28.87 -37.06 -9.61
C SER A 147 29.98 -36.95 -10.66
N THR A 148 31.21 -36.73 -10.19
CA THR A 148 32.35 -37.45 -10.74
C THR A 148 32.97 -38.29 -9.62
N ARG A 149 32.72 -39.60 -9.65
CA ARG A 149 33.59 -40.56 -8.97
C ARG A 149 34.89 -40.59 -9.75
N ASN A 150 36.01 -40.27 -9.13
CA ASN A 150 37.25 -40.97 -9.46
C ASN A 150 38.08 -41.18 -8.19
N SER A 151 38.34 -42.45 -7.95
CA SER A 151 39.30 -43.02 -7.02
C SER A 151 40.71 -42.52 -7.29
N ASN A 152 41.32 -41.83 -6.33
CA ASN A 152 42.70 -42.11 -5.93
C ASN A 152 43.02 -41.46 -4.60
N ALA A 153 43.52 -42.29 -3.70
CA ALA A 153 44.10 -41.91 -2.44
C ALA A 153 45.36 -41.05 -2.64
N SER A 154 45.67 -40.29 -1.59
CA SER A 154 47.00 -39.78 -1.20
C SER A 154 47.70 -38.78 -2.12
N ARG A 155 47.71 -37.49 -1.72
CA ARG A 155 48.88 -36.61 -1.90
C ARG A 155 48.74 -35.24 -1.17
N TRP A 156 49.59 -35.02 -0.16
CA TRP A 156 50.10 -33.74 0.43
C TRP A 156 49.14 -32.85 1.25
N CYS A 157 49.32 -32.79 2.57
CA CYS A 157 50.21 -31.85 3.32
C CYS A 157 49.64 -30.41 3.32
N ARG A 158 49.05 -29.93 4.44
CA ARG A 158 49.70 -29.29 5.61
C ARG A 158 50.20 -27.87 5.28
N SER A 159 50.01 -26.94 6.24
CA SER A 159 50.41 -25.51 6.33
C SER A 159 49.25 -24.55 6.04
N SER A 160 48.86 -23.59 6.87
CA SER A 160 49.49 -23.05 8.09
C SER A 160 48.44 -22.18 8.82
N ALA A 161 48.21 -22.49 10.09
CA ALA A 161 47.62 -21.57 11.04
C ALA A 161 48.68 -20.54 11.45
N THR A 162 48.29 -19.27 11.49
CA THR A 162 49.02 -18.20 12.20
C THR A 162 48.00 -17.45 13.05
N ASP A 163 48.23 -17.51 14.36
CA ASP A 163 47.45 -16.90 15.44
C ASP A 163 47.45 -15.36 15.40
N PRO A 164 46.49 -14.70 16.06
CA PRO A 164 46.46 -13.25 16.24
C PRO A 164 47.33 -12.79 17.42
N PRO A 165 47.94 -11.58 17.38
CA PRO A 165 48.56 -10.99 18.55
C PRO A 165 47.56 -10.17 19.39
N VAL A 166 47.98 -10.00 20.64
CA VAL A 166 47.33 -9.49 21.87
C VAL A 166 46.65 -8.13 21.74
#